data_AF-E2C2L2-F1
#
_entry.id   AF-E2C2L2-F1
#
_cell.length_a   1.000
_cell.length_b   1.000
_cell.length_c   1.000
_cell.angle_alpha   90.00
_cell.angle_beta   90.00
_cell.angle_gamma   90.00
#
_symmetry.space_group_name_H-M   'P 1'
#
loop_
_entity.id
_entity.type
_entity.pdbx_description
1 polymer ?
#
loop_
_entity_poly.entity_id
_entity_poly.type
_entity_poly.pdbx_seq_one_letter_code
_entity_poly.pdbx_strand_id
1 'polypeptide(L)'
;AGYYRVNYDENTWIRIANFLNYDAYDKMHVLNRAQLINDVYYQVTQGNMSPFTFWEIARYLRRSTSYIAWYPMFNILSYMS
;
A
#
# COMPACT_ATOMS: atom_id res chain seq x y z
N ALA A 1 4.07 12.15 -13.28
CA ALA A 1 4.22 11.69 -11.89
C ALA A 1 4.76 12.85 -11.06
N GLY A 2 4.31 13.03 -9.82
CA GLY A 2 4.84 14.05 -8.92
C GLY A 2 5.69 13.42 -7.80
N TYR A 3 6.66 14.17 -7.30
CA TYR A 3 7.57 13.72 -6.24
C TYR A 3 6.99 14.08 -4.86
N TYR A 4 5.96 13.36 -4.45
CA TYR A 4 5.29 13.55 -3.15
C TYR A 4 4.73 12.23 -2.62
N ARG A 5 4.59 12.15 -1.30
CA ARG A 5 3.85 11.09 -0.60
C ARG A 5 2.46 11.58 -0.28
N VAL A 6 1.47 10.69 -0.33
CA VAL A 6 0.10 11.05 0.04
C VAL A 6 -0.25 10.47 1.40
N ASN A 7 -0.83 11.30 2.27
CA ASN A 7 -1.42 10.86 3.52
C ASN A 7 -2.93 11.10 3.46
N TYR A 8 -3.71 10.03 3.44
CA TYR A 8 -5.16 10.09 3.53
C TYR A 8 -5.62 9.95 4.99
N ASP A 9 -6.86 10.34 5.28
CA ASP A 9 -7.51 9.99 6.54
C ASP A 9 -7.79 8.48 6.64
N GLU A 10 -8.05 7.99 7.85
CA GLU A 10 -8.24 6.57 8.14
C GLU A 10 -9.38 5.94 7.35
N ASN A 11 -10.51 6.64 7.18
CA ASN A 11 -11.65 6.10 6.42
C ASN A 11 -11.30 5.91 4.95
N THR A 12 -10.52 6.84 4.38
CA THR A 12 -10.03 6.72 3.01
C THR A 12 -9.08 5.52 2.85
N TRP A 13 -8.18 5.29 3.80
CA TRP A 13 -7.30 4.11 3.79
C TRP A 13 -8.08 2.80 3.89
N ILE A 14 -9.12 2.73 4.72
CA ILE A 14 -10.02 1.57 4.81
C ILE A 14 -10.74 1.32 3.49
N ARG A 15 -11.23 2.37 2.83
CA ARG A 15 -11.87 2.25 1.50
C ARG A 15 -10.88 1.75 0.45
N ILE A 16 -9.65 2.25 0.46
CA ILE A 16 -8.57 1.77 -0.42
C ILE A 16 -8.28 0.30 -0.16
N ALA A 17 -8.16 -0.11 1.11
CA ALA A 17 -7.93 -1.50 1.49
C ALA A 17 -9.05 -2.41 0.96
N ASN A 18 -10.32 -2.01 1.14
CA ASN A 18 -11.47 -2.76 0.65
C ASN A 18 -11.47 -2.89 -0.87
N PHE A 19 -11.22 -1.78 -1.58
CA PHE A 19 -11.15 -1.76 -3.03
C PHE A 19 -10.07 -2.70 -3.57
N LEU A 20 -8.88 -2.68 -2.95
CA LEU A 20 -7.77 -3.54 -3.36
C LEU A 20 -8.02 -5.03 -3.02
N ASN A 21 -8.64 -5.31 -1.87
CA ASN A 21 -8.81 -6.67 -1.39
C ASN A 21 -10.02 -7.40 -2.00
N TYR A 22 -11.12 -6.70 -2.26
CA TYR A 22 -12.39 -7.32 -2.63
C TYR A 22 -12.88 -6.90 -4.03
N ASP A 23 -12.59 -5.67 -4.45
CA ASP A 23 -13.03 -5.17 -5.75
C ASP A 23 -11.98 -5.42 -6.86
N ALA A 24 -12.15 -4.69 -7.97
CA ALA A 24 -11.31 -4.73 -9.16
C ALA A 24 -10.01 -3.93 -8.97
N TYR A 25 -9.10 -4.48 -8.16
CA TYR A 25 -7.78 -3.92 -7.87
C TYR A 25 -6.96 -3.62 -9.15
N ASP A 26 -7.26 -4.30 -10.26
CA ASP A 26 -6.68 -4.16 -11.60
C ASP A 26 -7.10 -2.88 -12.32
N LYS A 27 -8.23 -2.26 -11.93
CA LYS A 27 -8.61 -0.93 -12.43
C LYS A 27 -7.66 0.18 -11.95
N MET A 28 -6.96 -0.04 -10.83
CA MET A 28 -5.94 0.87 -10.36
C MET A 28 -4.60 0.54 -11.00
N HIS A 29 -3.99 1.54 -11.64
CA HIS A 29 -2.71 1.38 -12.30
C HIS A 29 -1.64 0.84 -11.34
N VAL A 30 -0.81 -0.08 -11.83
CA VAL A 30 0.18 -0.80 -11.02
C VAL A 30 1.11 0.12 -10.23
N LEU A 31 1.52 1.24 -10.83
CA LEU A 31 2.39 2.23 -10.17
C LEU A 31 1.71 2.91 -8.97
N ASN A 32 0.41 3.19 -9.07
CA ASN A 32 -0.33 3.79 -7.96
C ASN A 32 -0.44 2.80 -6.80
N ARG A 33 -0.66 1.51 -7.10
CA ARG A 33 -0.71 0.47 -6.06
C ARG A 33 0.64 0.28 -5.37
N ALA A 34 1.73 0.30 -6.14
CA ALA A 34 3.08 0.29 -5.59
C ALA A 34 3.32 1.52 -4.69
N GLN A 35 2.91 2.71 -5.14
CA GLN A 35 3.02 3.92 -4.34
C GLN A 35 2.22 3.82 -3.04
N LEU A 36 1.00 3.27 -3.06
CA LEU A 36 0.17 3.12 -1.85
C LEU A 36 0.85 2.27 -0.77
N ILE A 37 1.48 1.15 -1.15
CA ILE A 37 2.23 0.32 -0.19
C ILE A 37 3.37 1.11 0.45
N ASN A 38 4.11 1.85 -0.36
CA ASN A 38 5.24 2.65 0.11
C ASN A 38 4.78 3.81 1.02
N ASP A 39 3.74 4.53 0.62
CA ASP A 39 3.20 5.67 1.36
C ASP A 39 2.61 5.24 2.70
N VAL A 40 1.87 4.13 2.73
CA VAL A 40 1.25 3.66 3.97
C VAL A 40 2.27 3.08 4.96
N TYR A 41 3.31 2.40 4.46
CA TYR A 41 4.45 2.01 5.29
C TYR A 41 5.14 3.22 5.89
N TYR A 42 5.39 4.27 5.10
CA TYR A 42 5.96 5.51 5.61
C TYR A 42 5.10 6.10 6.74
N GLN A 43 3.78 6.15 6.61
CA GLN A 43 2.90 6.64 7.68
C GLN A 43 3.02 5.81 8.97
N VAL A 44 3.14 4.48 8.86
CA VAL A 44 3.37 3.61 10.02
C VAL A 44 4.71 3.94 10.69
N THR A 45 5.78 4.13 9.92
CA THR A 45 7.10 4.49 10.49
C THR A 45 7.11 5.86 11.17
N GLN A 46 6.23 6.77 10.76
CA GLN A 46 6.06 8.08 11.38
C GLN A 46 5.13 8.05 12.61
N GLY A 47 4.51 6.91 12.92
CA GLY A 47 3.53 6.78 14.02
C GLY A 47 2.14 7.36 13.69
N ASN A 48 1.90 7.76 12.44
CA ASN A 48 0.63 8.35 12.01
C ASN A 48 -0.44 7.31 11.69
N MET A 49 -0.05 6.03 11.60
CA MET A 49 -0.94 4.93 11.22
C MET A 49 -0.60 3.66 11.97
N SER A 50 -1.63 2.88 12.30
CA SER A 50 -1.47 1.55 12.89
C SER A 50 -0.79 0.58 11.91
N PRO A 51 0.18 -0.23 12.37
CA PRO A 51 0.71 -1.35 11.60
C PRO A 51 -0.39 -2.31 11.09
N PHE A 52 -1.50 -2.42 11.82
CA PHE A 52 -2.65 -3.23 11.39
C PHE A 52 -3.23 -2.73 10.06
N THR A 53 -3.40 -1.42 9.90
CA THR A 53 -3.92 -0.81 8.67
C THR A 53 -2.98 -1.03 7.49
N PHE A 54 -1.67 -0.99 7.71
CA PHE A 54 -0.68 -1.36 6.69
C PHE A 54 -0.90 -2.81 6.22
N TRP A 55 -1.07 -3.76 7.14
CA TRP A 55 -1.29 -5.16 6.78
C TRP A 55 -2.59 -5.38 6.02
N GLU A 56 -3.67 -4.71 6.41
CA GLU A 56 -4.94 -4.79 5.68
C GLU A 56 -4.82 -4.33 4.22
N ILE A 57 -4.00 -3.30 3.96
CA ILE A 57 -3.70 -2.88 2.59
C ILE A 57 -2.77 -3.89 1.92
N ALA A 58 -1.62 -4.21 2.53
CA ALA A 58 -0.63 -5.11 1.95
C ALA A 58 -1.19 -6.50 1.60
N ARG A 59 -2.26 -6.94 2.27
CA ARG A 59 -2.97 -8.19 1.98
C ARG A 59 -3.42 -8.33 0.53
N TYR A 60 -3.70 -7.22 -0.17
CA TYR A 60 -4.08 -7.28 -1.59
C TYR A 60 -2.98 -7.87 -2.46
N LEU A 61 -1.71 -7.74 -2.06
CA LEU A 61 -0.56 -8.21 -2.84
C LEU A 61 -0.67 -9.71 -3.17
N ARG A 62 -1.33 -10.50 -2.32
CA ARG A 62 -1.65 -11.91 -2.59
C ARG A 62 -2.41 -12.13 -3.91
N ARG A 63 -3.20 -11.15 -4.36
CA ARG A 63 -3.95 -11.16 -5.63
C ARG A 63 -3.14 -10.62 -6.80
N SER A 64 -2.05 -9.90 -6.54
CA SER A 64 -1.25 -9.22 -7.57
C SER A 64 -0.19 -10.14 -8.17
N THR A 65 -0.19 -10.27 -9.49
CA THR A 65 0.85 -10.97 -10.26
C THR A 65 1.98 -10.05 -10.73
N SER A 66 1.86 -8.74 -10.52
CA SER A 66 2.82 -7.77 -11.04
C SER A 66 3.99 -7.56 -10.09
N TYR A 67 5.22 -7.75 -10.59
CA TYR A 67 6.46 -7.46 -9.87
C TYR A 67 6.52 -6.02 -9.35
N ILE A 68 6.09 -5.05 -10.17
CA ILE A 68 6.12 -3.62 -9.82
C ILE A 68 5.29 -3.34 -8.56
N ALA A 69 4.15 -4.01 -8.40
CA ALA A 69 3.32 -3.87 -7.20
C ALA A 69 3.99 -4.47 -5.95
N TRP A 70 4.78 -5.53 -6.11
CA TRP A 70 5.50 -6.20 -5.02
C TRP A 70 6.82 -5.52 -4.64
N TYR A 71 7.43 -4.76 -5.55
CA TYR A 71 8.73 -4.12 -5.36
C TYR A 71 8.85 -3.32 -4.04
N PRO A 72 7.88 -2.47 -3.64
CA PRO A 72 7.93 -1.78 -2.35
C PRO A 72 7.96 -2.74 -1.16
N MET A 73 7.23 -3.85 -1.23
CA MET A 73 7.18 -4.84 -0.16
C MET A 73 8.53 -5.55 0.03
N PHE A 74 9.24 -5.87 -1.06
CA PHE A 74 10.58 -6.44 -0.96
C PHE A 74 11.56 -5.49 -0.30
N ASN A 75 11.51 -4.20 -0.66
CA ASN A 75 12.34 -3.18 -0.01
C ASN A 75 12.02 -3.08 1.48
N ILE A 76 10.74 -3.01 1.86
CA ILE A 76 10.30 -2.94 3.26
C ILE A 76 10.82 -4.15 4.05
N LEU A 77 10.63 -5.36 3.53
CA LEU A 77 11.10 -6.58 4.19
C LEU A 77 12.63 -6.59 4.35
N SER A 78 13.37 -6.08 3.37
CA SER A 78 14.83 -5.92 3.46
C SER A 78 15.28 -4.86 4.48
N TYR A 79 14.45 -3.86 4.80
CA TYR A 79 14.74 -2.91 5.87
C TYR A 79 14.42 -3.46 7.27
N MET A 80 13.55 -4.47 7.34
CA MET A 80 13.14 -5.10 8.60
C MET A 80 14.01 -6.28 9.02
N SER A 81 14.83 -6.82 8.10
CA SER A 81 15.81 -7.87 8.36
C SER A 81 17.09 -7.31 8.95
#